data_AF-A0A813FS76-F1
#
_entry.id   AF-A0A813FS76-F1
#
_cell.length_a   1.000
_cell.length_b   1.000
_cell.length_c   1.000
_cell.angle_alpha   90.00
_cell.angle_beta   90.00
_cell.angle_gamma   90.00
#
_symmetry.space_group_name_H-M   'P 1'
#
loop_
_entity.id
_entity.type
_entity.pdbx_description
1 polymer ?
#
loop_
_entity_poly.entity_id
_entity_poly.type
_entity_poly.pdbx_seq_one_letter_code
_entity_poly.pdbx_strand_id
1 'polypeptide(L)'
;MARSEDGSAPVVRVTTLRRSRSDDLETEAERVRNLPSLLDRIDAMGLSEEYSAYRERYLRWRQGEHQGARGDVTAVDLGRGATESFRFWYPSMEVWQWRRSLSYWIAVTFFEGSLFFTISSFMFCYADKLGNFKMALTTWGYVAGKVNFIICTYLMCIETINLTADKHRVSSPDSESSSSSDDDEKEEPFYFWPFHYQKALRNLEELGSGPWPYYASVIYFLGVGLFTVGLVAEFIPGLPEELVEWTLLISFLLGSIFFLLGGLAECVENKVFTSLAMDQGWWGAALNTAGAAGFVIGAALGFFPGFQYSASFCYGVGSAIFAVGSAVMIVMWKDEQFGLTFLAVLNHLGEGRRPKVPGQDEIQATQTLSLCGTIFIMVYCLAACLSVYSFAISMTGVSHMHESLGTVRIIQRSFSTLLPCIIAHMLLVMNSSLLRTPKLAPFHQLYIATRWLAIAMVINSGGRVVEAIVEVNNPFVSYTLVNSVLGLQCALS
;
A
#
# COMPACT_ATOMS: atom_id res chain seq x y z
N MET A 1 34.68 -66.22 0.49
CA MET A 1 33.61 -65.83 1.44
C MET A 1 32.54 -65.13 0.61
N ALA A 2 31.52 -65.78 0.06
CA ALA A 2 30.47 -66.63 0.61
C ALA A 2 29.44 -65.88 1.49
N ARG A 3 28.15 -66.02 1.09
CA ARG A 3 26.86 -65.54 1.64
C ARG A 3 26.33 -64.23 1.06
N SER A 4 25.28 -64.23 0.22
CA SER A 4 23.86 -64.64 0.39
C SER A 4 23.06 -63.64 1.22
N GLU A 5 22.06 -62.98 0.61
CA GLU A 5 20.65 -63.35 0.73
C GLU A 5 19.77 -62.38 -0.06
N ASP A 6 18.89 -62.99 -0.87
CA ASP A 6 17.76 -62.39 -1.56
C ASP A 6 16.77 -61.77 -0.55
N GLY A 7 16.49 -60.48 -0.71
CA GLY A 7 15.41 -59.79 -0.03
C GLY A 7 14.40 -59.26 -1.04
N SER A 8 13.64 -60.17 -1.69
CA SER A 8 12.52 -59.79 -2.54
C SER A 8 11.40 -59.15 -1.70
N ALA A 9 11.25 -57.84 -1.80
CA ALA A 9 10.15 -57.11 -1.18
C ALA A 9 8.79 -57.58 -1.77
N PRO A 10 7.74 -57.73 -0.93
CA PRO A 10 6.43 -58.15 -1.41
C PRO A 10 5.83 -57.05 -2.29
N VAL A 11 5.55 -57.40 -3.55
CA VAL A 11 4.74 -56.59 -4.46
C VAL A 11 3.32 -56.51 -3.87
N VAL A 12 3.02 -55.41 -3.19
CA VAL A 12 1.67 -55.07 -2.76
C VAL A 12 0.85 -54.77 -4.03
N ARG A 13 0.12 -55.77 -4.52
CA ARG A 13 -0.96 -55.56 -5.50
C ARG A 13 -2.02 -54.70 -4.81
N VAL A 14 -2.01 -53.40 -5.08
CA VAL A 14 -3.14 -52.52 -4.82
C VAL A 14 -4.23 -52.95 -5.79
N THR A 15 -5.07 -53.88 -5.35
CA THR A 15 -6.34 -54.19 -6.02
C THR A 15 -7.25 -53.00 -5.78
N THR A 16 -7.17 -51.97 -6.62
CA THR A 16 -8.18 -50.92 -6.71
C THR A 16 -9.50 -51.58 -7.11
N LEU A 17 -10.25 -52.02 -6.10
CA LEU A 17 -11.66 -52.33 -6.23
C LEU A 17 -12.33 -51.06 -6.70
N ARG A 18 -12.62 -51.03 -8.00
CA ARG A 18 -13.45 -50.03 -8.67
C ARG A 18 -14.87 -50.18 -8.12
N ARG A 19 -15.07 -49.68 -6.89
CA ARG A 19 -16.38 -49.58 -6.26
C ARG A 19 -17.24 -48.74 -7.19
N SER A 20 -18.39 -49.27 -7.57
CA SER A 20 -19.24 -48.60 -8.54
C SER A 20 -19.71 -47.29 -7.91
N ARG A 21 -19.47 -46.16 -8.59
CA ARG A 21 -19.85 -44.81 -8.12
C ARG A 21 -21.35 -44.71 -7.82
N SER A 22 -22.18 -45.62 -8.34
CA SER A 22 -23.60 -45.71 -8.02
C SER A 22 -23.87 -46.17 -6.59
N ASP A 23 -23.11 -47.14 -6.07
CA ASP A 23 -23.36 -47.70 -4.74
C ASP A 23 -23.04 -46.68 -3.64
N ASP A 24 -21.99 -45.86 -3.85
CA ASP A 24 -21.62 -44.80 -2.92
C ASP A 24 -22.67 -43.66 -2.93
N LEU A 25 -23.25 -43.32 -4.08
CA LEU A 25 -24.30 -42.29 -4.19
C LEU A 25 -25.62 -42.73 -3.54
N GLU A 26 -25.99 -44.01 -3.66
CA GLU A 26 -27.22 -44.53 -3.06
C GLU A 26 -27.11 -44.58 -1.54
N THR A 27 -25.95 -45.04 -1.04
CA THR A 27 -25.63 -45.04 0.40
C THR A 27 -25.61 -43.61 0.98
N GLU A 28 -25.08 -42.64 0.24
CA GLU A 28 -25.03 -41.24 0.68
C GLU A 28 -26.41 -40.57 0.64
N ALA A 29 -27.23 -40.86 -0.37
CA ALA A 29 -28.61 -40.39 -0.43
C ALA A 29 -29.47 -40.95 0.71
N GLU A 30 -29.21 -42.19 1.14
CA GLU A 30 -29.88 -42.79 2.30
C GLU A 30 -29.41 -42.16 3.62
N ARG A 31 -28.11 -41.86 3.75
CA ARG A 31 -27.57 -41.11 4.91
C ARG A 31 -28.17 -39.71 5.01
N VAL A 32 -28.29 -38.98 3.90
CA VAL A 32 -28.89 -37.64 3.87
C VAL A 32 -30.38 -37.68 4.21
N ARG A 33 -31.11 -38.70 3.75
CA ARG A 33 -32.53 -38.90 4.10
C ARG A 33 -32.75 -39.20 5.58
N ASN A 34 -31.78 -39.84 6.23
CA ASN A 34 -31.85 -40.19 7.66
C ASN A 34 -31.37 -39.06 8.60
N LEU A 35 -30.95 -37.91 8.08
CA LEU A 35 -30.60 -36.77 8.92
C LEU A 35 -31.85 -36.19 9.58
N PRO A 36 -31.83 -35.93 10.90
CA PRO A 36 -32.96 -35.33 11.59
C PRO A 36 -33.25 -33.94 11.02
N SER A 37 -34.53 -33.63 10.84
CA SER A 37 -34.97 -32.29 10.43
C SER A 37 -34.52 -31.25 11.46
N LEU A 38 -33.85 -30.21 11.00
CA LEU A 38 -33.44 -29.08 11.83
C LEU A 38 -34.50 -27.97 11.89
N LEU A 39 -35.62 -28.12 11.18
CA LEU A 39 -36.66 -27.10 11.09
C LEU A 39 -37.20 -26.72 12.47
N ASP A 40 -37.45 -27.70 13.34
CA ASP A 40 -37.96 -27.45 14.70
C ASP A 40 -36.97 -26.62 15.55
N ARG A 41 -35.66 -26.83 15.35
CA ARG A 41 -34.62 -26.03 16.02
C ARG A 41 -34.53 -24.62 15.46
N ILE A 42 -34.66 -24.46 14.14
CA ILE A 42 -34.66 -23.16 13.46
C ILE A 42 -35.88 -22.33 13.91
N ASP A 43 -37.04 -22.98 14.04
CA ASP A 43 -38.26 -22.38 14.59
C ASP A 43 -38.09 -21.99 16.06
N ALA A 44 -37.50 -22.86 16.89
CA ALA A 44 -37.21 -22.55 18.29
C ALA A 44 -36.24 -21.37 18.46
N MET A 45 -35.38 -21.10 17.47
CA MET A 45 -34.45 -19.96 17.45
C MET A 45 -35.07 -18.69 16.83
N GLY A 46 -36.31 -18.74 16.32
CA GLY A 46 -36.96 -17.60 15.67
C GLY A 46 -36.34 -17.23 14.30
N LEU A 47 -35.64 -18.17 13.66
CA LEU A 47 -34.94 -17.94 12.38
C LEU A 47 -35.70 -18.46 11.15
N SER A 48 -36.96 -18.87 11.33
CA SER A 48 -37.79 -19.49 10.29
C SER A 48 -37.93 -18.64 9.03
N GLU A 49 -38.08 -17.32 9.21
CA GLU A 49 -38.27 -16.37 8.12
C GLU A 49 -36.95 -16.17 7.33
N GLU A 50 -35.82 -15.98 8.02
CA GLU A 50 -34.50 -15.87 7.39
C GLU A 50 -34.11 -17.16 6.66
N TYR A 51 -34.36 -18.32 7.27
CA TYR A 51 -34.08 -19.61 6.65
C TYR A 51 -34.95 -19.85 5.42
N SER A 52 -36.24 -19.53 5.48
CA SER A 52 -37.16 -19.66 4.34
C SER A 52 -36.73 -18.74 3.20
N ALA A 53 -36.37 -17.49 3.50
CA ALA A 53 -35.89 -16.55 2.52
C ALA A 53 -34.54 -17.00 1.89
N TYR A 54 -33.64 -17.58 2.69
CA TYR A 54 -32.40 -18.17 2.18
C TYR A 54 -32.67 -19.38 1.29
N ARG A 55 -33.51 -20.32 1.74
CA ARG A 55 -33.89 -21.53 1.00
C ARG A 55 -34.53 -21.18 -0.33
N GLU A 56 -35.42 -20.19 -0.35
CA GLU A 56 -36.08 -19.74 -1.58
C GLU A 56 -35.06 -19.16 -2.57
N ARG A 57 -34.14 -18.30 -2.10
CA ARG A 57 -33.03 -17.79 -2.93
C ARG A 57 -32.12 -18.90 -3.45
N TYR A 58 -31.85 -19.92 -2.63
CA TYR A 58 -31.03 -21.07 -3.02
C TYR A 58 -31.73 -21.99 -4.02
N LEU A 59 -33.04 -22.17 -3.89
CA LEU A 59 -33.85 -22.93 -4.85
C LEU A 59 -33.94 -22.20 -6.19
N ARG A 60 -34.15 -20.87 -6.17
CA ARG A 60 -34.13 -20.02 -7.37
C ARG A 60 -32.78 -20.10 -8.10
N TRP A 61 -31.67 -20.05 -7.36
CA TRP A 61 -30.33 -20.29 -7.90
C TRP A 61 -30.21 -21.64 -8.63
N ARG A 62 -30.67 -22.73 -8.00
CA ARG A 62 -30.65 -24.07 -8.62
C ARG A 62 -31.55 -24.22 -9.83
N GLN A 63 -32.57 -23.38 -9.96
CA GLN A 63 -33.46 -23.32 -11.11
C GLN A 63 -32.91 -22.44 -12.24
N GLY A 64 -31.69 -21.90 -12.09
CA GLY A 64 -31.03 -21.10 -13.10
C GLY A 64 -31.39 -19.61 -13.03
N GLU A 65 -32.12 -19.16 -12.01
CA GLU A 65 -32.31 -17.73 -11.79
C GLU A 65 -31.00 -17.12 -11.29
N HIS A 66 -30.47 -16.17 -12.06
CA HIS A 66 -29.16 -15.54 -11.84
C HIS A 66 -29.05 -14.67 -10.57
N GLN A 67 -30.11 -14.59 -9.75
CA GLN A 67 -30.20 -13.77 -8.53
C GLN A 67 -30.16 -14.57 -7.22
N GLY A 68 -29.48 -15.71 -7.22
CA GLY A 68 -29.28 -16.58 -6.05
C GLY A 68 -28.34 -16.00 -4.99
N ALA A 69 -28.80 -15.97 -3.73
CA ALA A 69 -28.06 -15.68 -2.48
C ALA A 69 -26.92 -14.63 -2.54
N ARG A 70 -27.29 -13.35 -2.42
CA ARG A 70 -26.35 -12.24 -2.15
C ARG A 70 -25.44 -12.55 -0.95
N GLY A 71 -24.13 -12.54 -1.15
CA GLY A 71 -23.16 -12.50 -0.06
C GLY A 71 -21.73 -12.73 -0.50
N ASP A 72 -21.46 -13.88 -1.10
CA ASP A 72 -20.11 -14.27 -1.46
C ASP A 72 -20.02 -14.46 -2.95
N VAL A 73 -19.31 -13.54 -3.63
CA VAL A 73 -18.67 -13.91 -4.90
C VAL A 73 -17.66 -14.97 -4.51
N THR A 74 -18.06 -16.24 -4.55
CA THR A 74 -17.14 -17.34 -4.27
C THR A 74 -16.08 -17.32 -5.38
N ALA A 75 -14.82 -17.59 -5.05
CA ALA A 75 -13.75 -17.66 -6.04
C ALA A 75 -14.07 -18.61 -7.21
N VAL A 76 -15.00 -19.54 -6.98
CA VAL A 76 -15.57 -20.49 -7.95
C VAL A 76 -16.38 -19.79 -9.06
N ASP A 77 -17.14 -18.74 -8.75
CA ASP A 77 -17.96 -18.04 -9.74
C ASP A 77 -17.10 -17.13 -10.64
N LEU A 78 -16.07 -16.49 -10.07
CA LEU A 78 -15.01 -15.86 -10.86
C LEU A 78 -14.27 -16.90 -11.71
N GLY A 79 -14.06 -18.12 -11.21
CA GLY A 79 -13.45 -19.21 -11.98
C GLY A 79 -14.28 -19.72 -13.16
N ARG A 80 -15.61 -19.55 -13.17
CA ARG A 80 -16.45 -20.06 -14.28
C ARG A 80 -16.86 -18.99 -15.29
N GLY A 81 -16.83 -17.71 -14.90
CA GLY A 81 -17.25 -16.59 -15.76
C GLY A 81 -16.21 -15.50 -15.99
N ALA A 82 -15.02 -15.56 -15.36
CA ALA A 82 -13.96 -14.60 -15.67
C ALA A 82 -13.57 -14.76 -17.14
N THR A 83 -13.75 -13.68 -17.90
CA THR A 83 -13.24 -13.53 -19.26
C THR A 83 -11.79 -13.99 -19.30
N GLU A 84 -11.38 -14.70 -20.34
CA GLU A 84 -9.98 -15.15 -20.54
C GLU A 84 -8.96 -14.03 -20.28
N SER A 85 -9.34 -12.79 -20.58
CA SER A 85 -8.56 -11.59 -20.26
C SER A 85 -8.21 -11.44 -18.77
N PHE A 86 -9.11 -11.71 -17.82
CA PHE A 86 -8.80 -11.58 -16.39
C PHE A 86 -7.77 -12.62 -15.96
N ARG A 87 -7.96 -13.89 -16.39
CA ARG A 87 -7.06 -14.99 -16.05
C ARG A 87 -5.64 -14.79 -16.60
N PHE A 88 -5.54 -14.22 -17.79
CA PHE A 88 -4.25 -13.89 -18.40
C PHE A 88 -3.40 -12.97 -17.48
N TRP A 89 -4.01 -11.91 -16.94
CA TRP A 89 -3.33 -10.96 -16.06
C TRP A 89 -3.25 -11.46 -14.60
N TYR A 90 -4.23 -12.24 -14.17
CA TYR A 90 -4.38 -12.71 -12.79
C TYR A 90 -4.69 -14.21 -12.79
N PRO A 91 -3.64 -15.06 -12.75
CA PRO A 91 -3.80 -16.51 -12.77
C PRO A 91 -4.72 -16.99 -11.64
N SER A 92 -4.66 -16.30 -10.48
CA SER A 92 -5.51 -16.56 -9.33
C SER A 92 -6.00 -15.25 -8.69
N MET A 93 -7.07 -15.37 -7.89
CA MET A 93 -7.59 -14.27 -7.07
C MET A 93 -6.55 -13.80 -6.04
N GLU A 94 -5.74 -14.73 -5.53
CA GLU A 94 -4.66 -14.42 -4.58
C GLU A 94 -3.59 -13.53 -5.22
N VAL A 95 -3.19 -13.81 -6.47
CA VAL A 95 -2.24 -12.96 -7.22
C VAL A 95 -2.82 -11.56 -7.43
N TRP A 96 -4.10 -11.46 -7.79
CA TRP A 96 -4.76 -10.16 -7.93
C TRP A 96 -4.79 -9.38 -6.61
N GLN A 97 -5.19 -10.03 -5.51
CA GLN A 97 -5.24 -9.41 -4.18
C GLN A 97 -3.86 -8.96 -3.71
N TRP A 98 -2.83 -9.79 -3.95
CA TRP A 98 -1.45 -9.46 -3.62
C TRP A 98 -0.96 -8.22 -4.37
N ARG A 99 -1.08 -8.19 -5.71
CA ARG A 99 -0.67 -7.03 -6.52
C ARG A 99 -1.42 -5.77 -6.11
N ARG A 100 -2.75 -5.87 -5.97
CA ARG A 100 -3.57 -4.72 -5.55
C ARG A 100 -3.18 -4.18 -4.18
N SER A 101 -2.84 -5.07 -3.24
CA SER A 101 -2.37 -4.67 -1.90
C SER A 101 -0.99 -4.02 -1.98
N LEU A 102 -0.10 -4.53 -2.84
CA LEU A 102 1.22 -3.97 -3.07
C LEU A 102 1.13 -2.55 -3.64
N SER A 103 0.32 -2.34 -4.68
CA SER A 103 0.12 -1.02 -5.29
C SER A 103 -0.50 -0.01 -4.32
N TYR A 104 -1.41 -0.45 -3.44
CA TYR A 104 -1.93 0.37 -2.34
C TYR A 104 -0.80 0.87 -1.44
N TRP A 105 0.05 -0.03 -0.96
CA TRP A 105 1.13 0.32 -0.05
C TRP A 105 2.21 1.17 -0.71
N ILE A 106 2.49 0.96 -1.99
CA ILE A 106 3.33 1.86 -2.79
C ILE A 106 2.75 3.29 -2.75
N ALA A 107 1.49 3.47 -3.14
CA ALA A 107 0.86 4.79 -3.14
C ALA A 107 0.81 5.46 -1.75
N VAL A 108 0.44 4.70 -0.71
CA VAL A 108 0.34 5.18 0.68
C VAL A 108 1.71 5.57 1.24
N THR A 109 2.73 4.71 1.14
CA THR A 109 4.07 5.01 1.67
C THR A 109 4.74 6.12 0.85
N PHE A 110 4.50 6.21 -0.46
CA PHE A 110 4.96 7.34 -1.26
C PHE A 110 4.31 8.66 -0.82
N PHE A 111 3.01 8.64 -0.50
CA PHE A 111 2.29 9.81 0.02
C PHE A 111 2.78 10.24 1.41
N GLU A 112 2.89 9.30 2.37
CA GLU A 112 3.43 9.58 3.71
C GLU A 112 4.87 10.07 3.66
N GLY A 113 5.72 9.44 2.85
CA GLY A 113 7.10 9.87 2.62
C GLY A 113 7.16 11.31 2.14
N SER A 114 6.28 11.67 1.20
CA SER A 114 6.19 13.02 0.65
C SER A 114 5.68 14.05 1.68
N LEU A 115 4.72 13.69 2.54
CA LEU A 115 4.26 14.55 3.63
C LEU A 115 5.38 14.85 4.63
N PHE A 116 6.14 13.83 5.05
CA PHE A 116 7.28 13.99 5.94
C PHE A 116 8.30 14.95 5.35
N PHE A 117 8.74 14.72 4.11
CA PHE A 117 9.69 15.61 3.44
C PHE A 117 9.15 17.03 3.27
N THR A 118 7.87 17.20 2.98
CA THR A 118 7.25 18.52 2.81
C THR A 118 7.30 19.33 4.09
N ILE A 119 6.85 18.73 5.20
CA ILE A 119 6.86 19.40 6.50
C ILE A 119 8.31 19.70 6.92
N SER A 120 9.21 18.71 6.89
CA SER A 120 10.62 18.87 7.26
C SER A 120 11.33 19.95 6.44
N SER A 121 11.10 20.01 5.14
CA SER A 121 11.75 20.96 4.24
C SER A 121 11.30 22.40 4.51
N PHE A 122 10.00 22.61 4.72
CA PHE A 122 9.49 23.92 5.10
C PHE A 122 9.92 24.32 6.51
N MET A 123 10.04 23.38 7.44
CA MET A 123 10.63 23.64 8.76
C MET A 123 12.13 24.00 8.65
N PHE A 124 12.89 23.35 7.76
CA PHE A 124 14.30 23.65 7.52
C PHE A 124 14.53 25.07 7.00
N CYS A 125 13.56 25.66 6.29
CA CYS A 125 13.61 27.07 5.89
C CYS A 125 13.74 28.04 7.08
N TYR A 126 13.35 27.60 8.28
CA TYR A 126 13.43 28.36 9.52
C TYR A 126 14.27 27.65 10.59
N ALA A 127 15.23 26.81 10.18
CA ALA A 127 16.01 25.96 11.09
C ALA A 127 16.63 26.71 12.28
N ASP A 128 17.14 27.93 12.05
CA ASP A 128 17.77 28.74 13.10
C ASP A 128 16.78 29.25 14.14
N LYS A 129 15.50 29.35 13.77
CA LYS A 129 14.44 29.75 14.69
C LYS A 129 14.00 28.58 15.56
N LEU A 130 13.98 27.35 15.06
CA LEU A 130 13.38 26.18 15.72
C LEU A 130 14.00 25.78 17.08
N GLY A 131 15.16 26.31 17.44
CA GLY A 131 15.82 26.05 18.73
C GLY A 131 15.99 24.55 19.00
N ASN A 132 15.57 24.10 20.17
CA ASN A 132 15.68 22.70 20.60
C ASN A 132 14.81 21.74 19.78
N PHE A 133 13.78 22.24 19.09
CA PHE A 133 12.92 21.40 18.25
C PHE A 133 13.45 21.23 16.83
N LYS A 134 14.57 21.86 16.46
CA LYS A 134 15.15 21.77 15.11
C LYS A 134 15.23 20.32 14.63
N MET A 135 15.94 19.46 15.34
CA MET A 135 16.13 18.06 14.94
C MET A 135 14.81 17.27 14.87
N ALA A 136 13.87 17.53 15.79
CA ALA A 136 12.56 16.87 15.83
C ALA A 136 11.66 17.23 14.66
N LEU A 137 11.63 18.52 14.29
CA LEU A 137 10.79 19.05 13.22
C LEU A 137 11.44 18.95 11.83
N THR A 138 12.74 18.66 11.76
CA THR A 138 13.46 18.56 10.49
C THR A 138 14.03 17.16 10.26
N THR A 139 15.15 16.81 10.91
CA THR A 139 15.92 15.58 10.67
C THR A 139 15.10 14.31 10.90
N TRP A 140 14.37 14.22 12.02
CA TRP A 140 13.55 13.03 12.30
C TRP A 140 12.40 12.83 11.31
N GLY A 141 11.83 13.92 10.80
CA GLY A 141 10.87 13.85 9.71
C GLY A 141 11.51 13.33 8.42
N TYR A 142 12.73 13.77 8.07
CA TYR A 142 13.46 13.19 6.94
C TYR A 142 13.80 11.70 7.12
N VAL A 143 14.17 11.27 8.33
CA VAL A 143 14.37 9.84 8.63
C VAL A 143 13.09 9.06 8.33
N ALA A 144 11.95 9.48 8.89
CA ALA A 144 10.66 8.81 8.68
C ALA A 144 10.22 8.84 7.20
N GLY A 145 10.46 9.95 6.51
CA GLY A 145 10.19 10.08 5.08
C GLY A 145 11.04 9.13 4.23
N LYS A 146 12.34 8.99 4.54
CA LYS A 146 13.23 8.08 3.79
C LYS A 146 12.87 6.62 4.01
N VAL A 147 12.51 6.23 5.24
CA VAL A 147 12.02 4.86 5.51
C VAL A 147 10.81 4.55 4.64
N ASN A 148 9.86 5.48 4.54
CA ASN A 148 8.69 5.35 3.67
C ASN A 148 9.06 5.23 2.18
N PHE A 149 9.96 6.08 1.67
CA PHE A 149 10.43 5.98 0.28
C PHE A 149 11.22 4.69 0.00
N ILE A 150 12.02 4.19 0.96
CA ILE A 150 12.72 2.90 0.83
C ILE A 150 11.71 1.77 0.70
N ILE A 151 10.71 1.73 1.60
CA ILE A 151 9.65 0.72 1.55
C ILE A 151 8.94 0.80 0.19
N CYS A 152 8.46 1.98 -0.21
CA CYS A 152 7.76 2.18 -1.48
C CYS A 152 8.56 1.67 -2.68
N THR A 153 9.79 2.18 -2.84
CA THR A 153 10.62 1.88 -4.02
C THR A 153 11.10 0.43 -4.05
N TYR A 154 11.27 -0.18 -2.87
CA TYR A 154 11.50 -1.62 -2.75
C TYR A 154 10.28 -2.44 -3.19
N LEU A 155 9.07 -2.05 -2.76
CA LEU A 155 7.83 -2.71 -3.19
C LEU A 155 7.61 -2.55 -4.71
N MET A 156 7.96 -1.40 -5.30
CA MET A 156 7.93 -1.22 -6.77
C MET A 156 8.85 -2.24 -7.48
N CYS A 157 10.05 -2.47 -6.95
CA CYS A 157 10.97 -3.49 -7.50
C CYS A 157 10.38 -4.90 -7.36
N ILE A 158 9.84 -5.24 -6.18
CA ILE A 158 9.18 -6.54 -5.94
C ILE A 158 8.02 -6.76 -6.91
N GLU A 159 7.18 -5.73 -7.12
CA GLU A 159 6.02 -5.80 -8.01
C GLU A 159 6.45 -6.16 -9.42
N THR A 160 7.46 -5.44 -9.92
CA THR A 160 7.94 -5.58 -11.28
C THR A 160 8.60 -6.94 -11.53
N ILE A 161 9.38 -7.44 -10.58
CA ILE A 161 10.11 -8.72 -10.72
C ILE A 161 9.18 -9.93 -10.65
N ASN A 162 8.15 -9.86 -9.79
CA ASN A 162 7.20 -10.95 -9.57
C ASN A 162 5.91 -10.78 -10.38
N LEU A 163 5.91 -9.87 -11.35
CA LEU A 163 4.84 -9.76 -12.32
C LEU A 163 4.90 -10.99 -13.23
N THR A 164 3.82 -11.76 -13.33
CA THR A 164 3.74 -13.00 -14.12
C THR A 164 2.45 -13.02 -14.95
N ALA A 165 2.54 -13.51 -16.18
CA ALA A 165 1.39 -13.72 -17.07
C ALA A 165 1.07 -15.22 -17.13
N ASP A 166 -0.22 -15.59 -17.17
CA ASP A 166 -0.59 -16.98 -17.43
C ASP A 166 -0.47 -17.27 -18.94
N LYS A 167 0.63 -17.92 -19.34
CA LYS A 167 0.89 -18.31 -20.75
C LYS A 167 0.20 -19.60 -21.16
N HIS A 168 -0.10 -20.49 -20.21
CA HIS A 168 -0.30 -21.90 -20.52
C HIS A 168 -1.72 -22.28 -20.96
N ARG A 169 -2.66 -21.34 -21.08
CA ARG A 169 -4.06 -21.64 -21.42
C ARG A 169 -4.60 -21.08 -22.73
N VAL A 170 -3.79 -20.35 -23.51
CA VAL A 170 -4.20 -19.88 -24.85
C VAL A 170 -3.76 -20.86 -25.95
N SER A 171 -3.11 -21.97 -25.59
CA SER A 171 -2.89 -23.08 -26.53
C SER A 171 -4.24 -23.58 -27.05
N SER A 172 -4.42 -23.44 -28.35
CA SER A 172 -5.64 -23.62 -29.12
C SER A 172 -6.50 -24.81 -28.66
N PRO A 173 -7.83 -24.66 -28.60
CA PRO A 173 -8.75 -25.74 -28.18
C PRO A 173 -8.63 -27.04 -29.00
N ASP A 174 -7.94 -27.01 -30.15
CA ASP A 174 -7.79 -28.17 -31.02
C ASP A 174 -6.55 -29.06 -30.71
N SER A 175 -5.70 -28.70 -29.73
CA SER A 175 -4.61 -29.58 -29.29
C SER A 175 -5.07 -30.57 -28.21
N GLU A 176 -6.09 -31.36 -28.51
CA GLU A 176 -6.72 -32.32 -27.57
C GLU A 176 -5.95 -33.62 -27.36
N SER A 177 -4.82 -33.86 -28.03
CA SER A 177 -4.20 -35.19 -28.03
C SER A 177 -2.82 -35.23 -27.38
N SER A 178 -2.79 -35.88 -26.22
CA SER A 178 -1.75 -36.82 -25.80
C SER A 178 -0.39 -36.28 -25.34
N SER A 179 -0.34 -35.56 -24.22
CA SER A 179 0.84 -35.59 -23.35
C SER A 179 0.43 -35.72 -21.89
N SER A 180 0.32 -36.98 -21.44
CA SER A 180 0.26 -37.38 -20.04
C SER A 180 1.64 -37.27 -19.37
N SER A 181 2.44 -36.26 -19.69
CA SER A 181 3.68 -36.02 -18.96
C SER A 181 3.32 -35.25 -17.70
N ASP A 182 3.64 -35.87 -16.55
CA ASP A 182 3.73 -35.25 -15.22
C ASP A 182 4.79 -34.14 -15.20
N ASP A 183 4.72 -33.18 -16.14
CA ASP A 183 5.43 -31.92 -16.01
C ASP A 183 4.67 -31.14 -14.94
N ASP A 184 4.92 -31.53 -13.69
CA ASP A 184 4.54 -30.83 -12.48
C ASP A 184 4.71 -29.34 -12.76
N GLU A 185 3.60 -28.61 -12.71
CA GLU A 185 3.52 -27.18 -12.89
C GLU A 185 4.38 -26.53 -11.82
N LYS A 186 5.68 -26.36 -12.10
CA LYS A 186 6.64 -25.83 -11.13
C LYS A 186 6.27 -24.38 -10.89
N GLU A 187 5.64 -24.13 -9.75
CA GLU A 187 5.38 -22.78 -9.24
C GLU A 187 6.68 -21.97 -9.36
N GLU A 188 6.63 -20.87 -10.13
CA GLU A 188 7.80 -20.02 -10.25
C GLU A 188 8.16 -19.47 -8.86
N PRO A 189 9.44 -19.55 -8.46
CA PRO A 189 9.85 -19.03 -7.17
C PRO A 189 9.63 -17.52 -7.08
N PHE A 190 9.24 -17.07 -5.89
CA PHE A 190 9.12 -15.66 -5.55
C PHE A 190 10.51 -15.05 -5.27
N TYR A 191 10.80 -13.89 -5.86
CA TYR A 191 12.11 -13.25 -5.75
C TYR A 191 12.02 -11.95 -4.96
N PHE A 192 12.84 -11.84 -3.91
CA PHE A 192 12.93 -10.63 -3.07
C PHE A 192 14.04 -9.66 -3.47
N TRP A 193 14.96 -10.09 -4.33
CA TRP A 193 16.15 -9.29 -4.68
C TRP A 193 15.85 -8.32 -5.84
N PRO A 194 15.96 -6.99 -5.64
CA PRO A 194 15.48 -5.98 -6.59
C PRO A 194 16.27 -5.93 -7.90
N PHE A 195 17.41 -6.62 -7.99
CA PHE A 195 18.27 -6.63 -9.17
C PHE A 195 18.15 -7.91 -10.02
N HIS A 196 17.05 -8.67 -9.88
CA HIS A 196 16.70 -9.76 -10.81
C HIS A 196 16.19 -9.23 -12.17
N TYR A 197 16.99 -8.40 -12.85
CA TYR A 197 16.59 -7.67 -14.04
C TYR A 197 16.16 -8.58 -15.20
N GLN A 198 16.84 -9.71 -15.39
CA GLN A 198 16.52 -10.63 -16.50
C GLN A 198 15.11 -11.19 -16.38
N LYS A 199 14.70 -11.57 -15.16
CA LYS A 199 13.34 -12.04 -14.89
C LYS A 199 12.33 -10.92 -15.11
N ALA A 200 12.57 -9.75 -14.52
CA ALA A 200 11.68 -8.60 -14.66
C ALA A 200 11.45 -8.19 -16.11
N LEU A 201 12.53 -8.04 -16.89
CA LEU A 201 12.46 -7.63 -18.30
C LEU A 201 11.75 -8.68 -19.15
N ARG A 202 12.05 -9.96 -18.96
CA ARG A 202 11.35 -11.05 -19.64
C ARG A 202 9.85 -11.01 -19.33
N ASN A 203 9.49 -10.89 -18.06
CA ASN A 203 8.09 -10.87 -17.65
C ASN A 203 7.34 -9.63 -18.15
N LEU A 204 7.99 -8.46 -18.20
CA LEU A 204 7.42 -7.24 -18.80
C LEU A 204 7.23 -7.38 -20.31
N GLU A 205 8.23 -7.92 -21.02
CA GLU A 205 8.15 -8.18 -22.46
C GLU A 205 7.01 -9.14 -22.79
N GLU A 206 6.84 -10.19 -21.99
CA GLU A 206 5.73 -11.16 -22.12
C GLU A 206 4.34 -10.52 -21.97
N LEU A 207 4.24 -9.43 -21.21
CA LEU A 207 3.02 -8.65 -21.03
C LEU A 207 2.84 -7.57 -22.09
N GLY A 208 3.76 -7.46 -23.05
CA GLY A 208 3.79 -6.37 -24.03
C GLY A 208 4.13 -5.01 -23.41
N SER A 209 4.69 -5.01 -22.20
CA SER A 209 5.17 -3.81 -21.53
C SER A 209 6.62 -3.54 -21.93
N GLY A 210 6.99 -2.25 -21.94
CA GLY A 210 8.38 -1.85 -22.15
C GLY A 210 9.26 -2.19 -20.94
N PRO A 211 10.57 -1.93 -21.02
CA PRO A 211 11.49 -2.13 -19.90
C PRO A 211 11.41 -1.00 -18.84
N TRP A 212 10.68 0.08 -19.14
CA TRP A 212 10.61 1.30 -18.33
C TRP A 212 10.11 1.10 -16.90
N PRO A 213 9.13 0.23 -16.61
CA PRO A 213 8.70 -0.03 -15.24
C PRO A 213 9.85 -0.51 -14.35
N TYR A 214 10.68 -1.43 -14.85
CA TYR A 214 11.83 -1.95 -14.13
C TYR A 214 12.89 -0.89 -13.90
N TYR A 215 13.20 -0.11 -14.95
CA TYR A 215 14.18 0.97 -14.82
C TYR A 215 13.71 2.05 -13.85
N ALA A 216 12.45 2.49 -13.94
CA ALA A 216 11.87 3.44 -13.00
C ALA A 216 12.01 2.94 -11.56
N SER A 217 11.57 1.70 -11.27
CA SER A 217 11.62 1.14 -9.91
C SER A 217 13.04 1.07 -9.35
N VAL A 218 14.01 0.58 -10.13
CA VAL A 218 15.39 0.44 -9.66
C VAL A 218 16.08 1.79 -9.53
N ILE A 219 15.85 2.72 -10.45
CA ILE A 219 16.41 4.07 -10.40
C ILE A 219 15.91 4.80 -9.16
N TYR A 220 14.61 4.73 -8.83
CA TYR A 220 14.09 5.30 -7.59
C TYR A 220 14.68 4.64 -6.34
N PHE A 221 14.80 3.31 -6.33
CA PHE A 221 15.39 2.57 -5.22
C PHE A 221 16.86 2.96 -4.98
N LEU A 222 17.65 3.10 -6.04
CA LEU A 222 19.03 3.61 -5.96
C LEU A 222 19.07 5.07 -5.50
N GLY A 223 18.17 5.91 -6.00
CA GLY A 223 18.05 7.31 -5.60
C GLY A 223 17.80 7.48 -4.11
N VAL A 224 16.89 6.69 -3.52
CA VAL A 224 16.60 6.76 -2.07
C VAL A 224 17.74 6.17 -1.25
N GLY A 225 18.43 5.15 -1.77
CA GLY A 225 19.66 4.62 -1.18
C GLY A 225 20.75 5.70 -1.06
N LEU A 226 20.99 6.46 -2.13
CA LEU A 226 21.92 7.60 -2.13
C LEU A 226 21.51 8.67 -1.12
N PHE A 227 20.24 9.08 -1.12
CA PHE A 227 19.71 9.99 -0.10
C PHE A 227 19.94 9.52 1.35
N THR A 228 19.96 8.20 1.57
CA THR A 228 20.18 7.61 2.89
C THR A 228 21.64 7.70 3.32
N VAL A 229 22.59 7.56 2.38
CA VAL A 229 24.04 7.72 2.66
C VAL A 229 24.33 9.10 3.26
N GLY A 230 23.81 10.17 2.67
CA GLY A 230 23.99 11.53 3.18
C GLY A 230 23.44 11.74 4.59
N LEU A 231 22.26 11.17 4.85
CA LEU A 231 21.64 11.28 6.17
C LEU A 231 22.40 10.47 7.23
N VAL A 232 22.86 9.27 6.90
CA VAL A 232 23.65 8.44 7.81
C VAL A 232 24.95 9.16 8.21
N ALA A 233 25.56 9.92 7.30
CA ALA A 233 26.75 10.71 7.62
C ALA A 233 26.51 11.72 8.77
N GLU A 234 25.31 12.31 8.89
CA GLU A 234 24.95 13.20 10.00
C GLU A 234 24.92 12.50 11.36
N PHE A 235 24.73 11.17 11.38
CA PHE A 235 24.61 10.38 12.61
C PHE A 235 25.92 9.71 13.04
N ILE A 236 27.01 9.84 12.27
CA ILE A 236 28.30 9.22 12.60
C ILE A 236 29.10 10.16 13.51
N PRO A 237 29.27 9.84 14.82
CA PRO A 237 30.04 10.69 15.71
C PRO A 237 31.53 10.69 15.32
N GLY A 238 32.15 11.87 15.32
CA GLY A 238 33.58 12.05 15.03
C GLY A 238 33.93 12.20 13.55
N LEU A 239 32.95 12.21 12.65
CA LEU A 239 33.19 12.54 11.25
C LEU A 239 33.47 14.06 11.13
N PRO A 240 34.49 14.50 10.36
CA PRO A 240 34.74 15.92 10.13
C PRO A 240 33.51 16.61 9.51
N GLU A 241 33.15 17.82 9.99
CA GLU A 241 31.96 18.55 9.53
C GLU A 241 31.97 18.78 8.01
N GLU A 242 33.12 19.12 7.44
CA GLU A 242 33.28 19.26 5.99
C GLU A 242 32.93 17.97 5.25
N LEU A 243 33.33 16.80 5.77
CA LEU A 243 33.04 15.53 5.14
C LEU A 243 31.55 15.17 5.24
N VAL A 244 30.91 15.49 6.37
CA VAL A 244 29.45 15.33 6.54
C VAL A 244 28.72 16.19 5.52
N GLU A 245 29.07 17.48 5.41
CA GLU A 245 28.45 18.43 4.49
C GLU A 245 28.62 17.99 3.03
N TRP A 246 29.85 17.66 2.61
CA TRP A 246 30.12 17.19 1.25
C TRP A 246 29.39 15.89 0.93
N THR A 247 29.38 14.93 1.86
CA THR A 247 28.66 13.66 1.67
C THR A 247 27.16 13.90 1.54
N LEU A 248 26.59 14.78 2.36
CA LEU A 248 25.19 15.17 2.29
C LEU A 248 24.85 15.82 0.95
N LEU A 249 25.60 16.85 0.53
CA LEU A 249 25.34 17.59 -0.70
C LEU A 249 25.44 16.70 -1.95
N ILE A 250 26.52 15.92 -2.07
CA ILE A 250 26.73 15.04 -3.23
C ILE A 250 25.67 13.94 -3.26
N SER A 251 25.42 13.28 -2.13
CA SER A 251 24.47 12.18 -2.09
C SER A 251 23.03 12.64 -2.33
N PHE A 252 22.66 13.84 -1.88
CA PHE A 252 21.35 14.43 -2.16
C PHE A 252 21.22 14.86 -3.63
N LEU A 253 22.27 15.41 -4.23
CA LEU A 253 22.27 15.74 -5.66
C LEU A 253 22.12 14.48 -6.53
N LEU A 254 22.93 13.45 -6.26
CA LEU A 254 22.84 12.20 -6.99
C LEU A 254 21.48 11.52 -6.77
N GLY A 255 21.00 11.46 -5.51
CA GLY A 255 19.67 10.94 -5.19
C GLY A 255 18.57 11.67 -5.96
N SER A 256 18.63 13.00 -6.03
CA SER A 256 17.67 13.84 -6.76
C SER A 256 17.71 13.59 -8.28
N ILE A 257 18.90 13.46 -8.85
CA ILE A 257 19.07 13.13 -10.28
C ILE A 257 18.44 11.77 -10.59
N PHE A 258 18.66 10.77 -9.74
CA PHE A 258 18.05 9.46 -9.92
C PHE A 258 16.52 9.55 -9.81
N PHE A 259 15.96 10.28 -8.84
CA PHE A 259 14.50 10.49 -8.78
C PHE A 259 13.95 11.17 -10.05
N LEU A 260 14.69 12.13 -10.63
CA LEU A 260 14.30 12.78 -11.89
C LEU A 260 14.33 11.80 -13.07
N LEU A 261 15.38 10.99 -13.17
CA LEU A 261 15.48 9.93 -14.20
C LEU A 261 14.36 8.88 -14.04
N GLY A 262 14.02 8.52 -12.80
CA GLY A 262 12.89 7.64 -12.50
C GLY A 262 11.57 8.24 -12.98
N GLY A 263 11.32 9.53 -12.68
CA GLY A 263 10.12 10.23 -13.14
C GLY A 263 10.05 10.36 -14.67
N LEU A 264 11.18 10.63 -15.33
CA LEU A 264 11.25 10.64 -16.79
C LEU A 264 10.92 9.27 -17.38
N ALA A 265 11.38 8.17 -16.76
CA ALA A 265 11.00 6.82 -17.17
C ALA A 265 9.49 6.57 -17.00
N GLU A 266 8.87 7.03 -15.90
CA GLU A 266 7.40 6.99 -15.74
C GLU A 266 6.68 7.81 -16.82
N CYS A 267 7.21 8.98 -17.18
CA CYS A 267 6.65 9.80 -18.25
C CYS A 267 6.71 9.11 -19.62
N VAL A 268 7.78 8.35 -19.90
CA VAL A 268 7.87 7.54 -21.12
C VAL A 268 6.84 6.41 -21.10
N GLU A 269 6.72 5.70 -19.98
CA GLU A 269 5.75 4.61 -19.78
C GLU A 269 4.30 5.10 -19.96
N ASN A 270 3.95 6.27 -19.42
CA ASN A 270 2.62 6.88 -19.56
C ASN A 270 2.48 7.74 -20.82
N LYS A 271 3.43 7.66 -21.76
CA LYS A 271 3.41 8.39 -23.04
C LYS A 271 3.23 9.90 -22.88
N VAL A 272 3.69 10.49 -21.78
CA VAL A 272 3.53 11.92 -21.45
C VAL A 272 4.10 12.82 -22.54
N PHE A 273 5.20 12.40 -23.17
CA PHE A 273 5.87 13.16 -24.23
C PHE A 273 5.29 12.94 -25.63
N THR A 274 4.45 11.92 -25.83
CA THR A 274 3.98 11.50 -27.16
C THR A 274 2.45 11.53 -27.30
N SER A 275 1.72 11.66 -26.20
CA SER A 275 0.27 11.64 -26.14
C SER A 275 -0.27 12.83 -25.33
N LEU A 276 -1.38 13.39 -25.79
CA LEU A 276 -2.19 14.39 -25.07
C LEU A 276 -3.38 13.76 -24.33
N ALA A 277 -3.45 12.42 -24.24
CA ALA A 277 -4.43 11.73 -23.42
C ALA A 277 -4.05 11.90 -21.93
N MET A 278 -4.59 12.94 -21.30
CA MET A 278 -4.28 13.33 -19.91
C MET A 278 -5.10 12.51 -18.91
N ASP A 279 -4.85 11.20 -18.85
CA ASP A 279 -5.42 10.34 -17.83
C ASP A 279 -4.75 10.55 -16.45
N GLN A 280 -5.19 9.79 -15.44
CA GLN A 280 -4.64 9.91 -14.09
C GLN A 280 -3.17 9.43 -14.01
N GLY A 281 -2.78 8.43 -14.82
CA GLY A 281 -1.39 7.95 -14.88
C GLY A 281 -0.45 9.02 -15.48
N TRP A 282 -0.91 9.70 -16.53
CA TRP A 282 -0.24 10.85 -17.12
C TRP A 282 0.03 11.95 -16.09
N TRP A 283 -1.00 12.36 -15.34
CA TRP A 283 -0.86 13.40 -14.31
C TRP A 283 0.06 12.96 -13.18
N GLY A 284 -0.08 11.72 -12.70
CA GLY A 284 0.80 11.17 -11.67
C GLY A 284 2.28 11.20 -12.09
N ALA A 285 2.60 10.70 -13.28
CA ALA A 285 3.98 10.68 -13.81
C ALA A 285 4.55 12.10 -14.03
N ALA A 286 3.73 13.02 -14.58
CA ALA A 286 4.14 14.41 -14.79
C ALA A 286 4.40 15.14 -13.47
N LEU A 287 3.53 14.96 -12.46
CA LEU A 287 3.70 15.54 -11.13
C LEU A 287 4.94 14.96 -10.43
N ASN A 288 5.14 13.63 -10.48
CA ASN A 288 6.33 12.99 -9.92
C ASN A 288 7.63 13.55 -10.54
N THR A 289 7.64 13.76 -11.85
CA THR A 289 8.80 14.33 -12.57
C THR A 289 9.02 15.79 -12.19
N ALA A 290 7.96 16.59 -12.10
CA ALA A 290 8.05 17.98 -11.67
C ALA A 290 8.52 18.10 -10.21
N GLY A 291 8.04 17.23 -9.33
CA GLY A 291 8.51 17.10 -7.95
C GLY A 291 10.01 16.79 -7.90
N ALA A 292 10.46 15.80 -8.67
CA ALA A 292 11.88 15.42 -8.76
C ALA A 292 12.77 16.55 -9.29
N ALA A 293 12.30 17.33 -10.27
CA ALA A 293 13.01 18.51 -10.75
C ALA A 293 13.21 19.54 -9.63
N GLY A 294 12.20 19.75 -8.78
CA GLY A 294 12.31 20.59 -7.58
C GLY A 294 13.41 20.12 -6.61
N PHE A 295 13.57 18.81 -6.43
CA PHE A 295 14.65 18.24 -5.62
C PHE A 295 16.03 18.49 -6.25
N VAL A 296 16.18 18.33 -7.57
CA VAL A 296 17.45 18.62 -8.27
C VAL A 296 17.83 20.09 -8.12
N ILE A 297 16.88 21.00 -8.28
CA ILE A 297 17.10 22.43 -8.07
C ILE A 297 17.50 22.71 -6.62
N GLY A 298 16.76 22.14 -5.65
CA GLY A 298 17.08 22.26 -4.23
C GLY A 298 18.48 21.74 -3.87
N ALA A 299 18.86 20.58 -4.43
CA ALA A 299 20.19 20.00 -4.24
C ALA A 299 21.30 20.84 -4.84
N ALA A 300 21.10 21.36 -6.06
CA ALA A 300 22.06 22.23 -6.73
C ALA A 300 22.24 23.54 -5.95
N LEU A 301 21.16 24.14 -5.46
CA LEU A 301 21.22 25.35 -4.62
C LEU A 301 21.96 25.12 -3.30
N GLY A 302 21.96 23.90 -2.77
CA GLY A 302 22.69 23.52 -1.56
C GLY A 302 24.21 23.73 -1.64
N PHE A 303 24.79 23.74 -2.85
CA PHE A 303 26.23 24.00 -3.05
C PHE A 303 26.61 25.48 -2.96
N PHE A 304 25.63 26.39 -2.95
CA PHE A 304 25.87 27.84 -2.95
C PHE A 304 25.65 28.42 -1.54
N PRO A 305 26.70 28.99 -0.90
CA PRO A 305 26.56 29.64 0.39
C PRO A 305 25.50 30.75 0.36
N GLY A 306 24.62 30.77 1.36
CA GLY A 306 23.53 31.76 1.48
C GLY A 306 22.22 31.34 0.81
N PHE A 307 22.19 30.22 0.08
CA PHE A 307 20.98 29.70 -0.56
C PHE A 307 20.25 28.60 0.24
N GLN A 308 20.58 28.40 1.52
CA GLN A 308 20.01 27.32 2.33
C GLN A 308 18.47 27.39 2.40
N TYR A 309 17.90 28.59 2.59
CA TYR A 309 16.45 28.79 2.57
C TYR A 309 15.85 28.34 1.23
N SER A 310 16.42 28.80 0.12
CA SER A 310 15.92 28.49 -1.23
C SER A 310 16.05 27.01 -1.55
N ALA A 311 17.16 26.38 -1.16
CA ALA A 311 17.36 24.94 -1.29
C ALA A 311 16.25 24.16 -0.56
N SER A 312 16.03 24.46 0.73
CA SER A 312 14.98 23.82 1.53
C SER A 312 13.57 24.11 1.01
N PHE A 313 13.31 25.33 0.53
CA PHE A 313 12.04 25.69 -0.06
C PHE A 313 11.76 24.90 -1.35
N CYS A 314 12.76 24.76 -2.23
CA CYS A 314 12.65 23.94 -3.44
C CYS A 314 12.39 22.47 -3.11
N TYR A 315 13.06 21.90 -2.10
CA TYR A 315 12.73 20.55 -1.62
C TYR A 315 11.29 20.44 -1.13
N GLY A 316 10.82 21.41 -0.34
CA GLY A 316 9.45 21.42 0.21
C GLY A 316 8.38 21.54 -0.87
N VAL A 317 8.60 22.40 -1.88
CA VAL A 317 7.71 22.49 -3.04
C VAL A 317 7.75 21.20 -3.86
N GLY A 318 8.94 20.67 -4.15
CA GLY A 318 9.09 19.42 -4.88
C GLY A 318 8.37 18.25 -4.20
N SER A 319 8.48 18.14 -2.86
CA SER A 319 7.83 17.06 -2.11
C SER A 319 6.32 17.27 -1.98
N ALA A 320 5.85 18.53 -1.93
CA ALA A 320 4.42 18.83 -1.97
C ALA A 320 3.81 18.39 -3.31
N ILE A 321 4.52 18.63 -4.42
CA ILE A 321 4.11 18.16 -5.75
C ILE A 321 4.10 16.63 -5.79
N PHE A 322 5.11 15.95 -5.24
CA PHE A 322 5.08 14.49 -5.10
C PHE A 322 3.86 14.02 -4.30
N ALA A 323 3.53 14.67 -3.17
CA ALA A 323 2.34 14.31 -2.40
C ALA A 323 1.05 14.43 -3.24
N VAL A 324 0.94 15.43 -4.11
CA VAL A 324 -0.18 15.52 -5.06
C VAL A 324 -0.13 14.38 -6.09
N GLY A 325 1.05 14.03 -6.61
CA GLY A 325 1.25 12.88 -7.49
C GLY A 325 0.82 11.56 -6.85
N SER A 326 1.26 11.27 -5.62
CA SER A 326 0.83 10.08 -4.88
C SER A 326 -0.65 10.12 -4.52
N ALA A 327 -1.23 11.30 -4.30
CA ALA A 327 -2.65 11.44 -4.08
C ALA A 327 -3.46 11.00 -5.31
N VAL A 328 -2.98 11.31 -6.52
CA VAL A 328 -3.55 10.80 -7.77
C VAL A 328 -3.45 9.27 -7.83
N MET A 329 -2.32 8.68 -7.43
CA MET A 329 -2.15 7.22 -7.34
C MET A 329 -3.16 6.56 -6.37
N ILE A 330 -3.43 7.17 -5.21
CA ILE A 330 -4.45 6.68 -4.26
C ILE A 330 -5.86 6.78 -4.89
N VAL A 331 -6.14 7.86 -5.64
CA VAL A 331 -7.41 8.01 -6.38
C VAL A 331 -7.56 6.91 -7.42
N MET A 332 -6.54 6.66 -8.25
CA MET A 332 -6.51 5.57 -9.23
C MET A 332 -6.76 4.22 -8.57
N TRP A 333 -6.06 3.93 -7.46
CA TRP A 333 -6.25 2.69 -6.71
C TRP A 333 -7.70 2.53 -6.22
N LYS A 334 -8.31 3.64 -5.76
CA LYS A 334 -9.71 3.64 -5.32
C LYS A 334 -10.69 3.51 -6.47
N ASP A 335 -10.33 3.97 -7.66
CA ASP A 335 -11.05 3.77 -8.92
C ASP A 335 -10.92 2.34 -9.48
N GLU A 336 -10.39 1.42 -8.68
CA GLU A 336 -10.14 0.02 -9.06
C GLU A 336 -9.08 -0.16 -10.16
N GLN A 337 -8.27 0.87 -10.42
CA GLN A 337 -7.01 0.75 -11.15
C GLN A 337 -5.92 0.26 -10.17
N PHE A 338 -4.74 -0.10 -10.66
CA PHE A 338 -3.62 -0.44 -9.76
C PHE A 338 -3.04 0.83 -9.11
N GLY A 339 -3.13 1.98 -9.79
CA GLY A 339 -2.62 3.25 -9.28
C GLY A 339 -1.10 3.34 -9.37
N LEU A 340 -0.52 2.65 -10.34
CA LEU A 340 0.92 2.61 -10.56
C LEU A 340 1.27 3.45 -11.78
N THR A 341 1.92 4.59 -11.57
CA THR A 341 2.46 5.40 -12.68
C THR A 341 3.60 4.66 -13.36
N PHE A 342 4.49 4.00 -12.62
CA PHE A 342 5.60 3.27 -13.21
C PHE A 342 5.20 2.03 -14.04
N LEU A 343 3.97 1.52 -13.92
CA LEU A 343 3.50 0.31 -14.61
C LEU A 343 2.12 0.54 -15.24
N ALA A 344 2.09 1.43 -16.25
CA ALA A 344 0.86 1.92 -16.87
C ALA A 344 0.01 0.79 -17.48
N VAL A 345 0.65 -0.27 -17.98
CA VAL A 345 -0.03 -1.44 -18.57
C VAL A 345 -1.11 -2.02 -17.65
N LEU A 346 -0.91 -2.00 -16.33
CA LEU A 346 -1.89 -2.53 -15.37
C LEU A 346 -3.10 -1.60 -15.17
N ASN A 347 -2.97 -0.30 -15.43
CA ASN A 347 -4.07 0.66 -15.30
C ASN A 347 -5.07 0.55 -16.47
N HIS A 348 -4.58 0.22 -17.68
CA HIS A 348 -5.42 0.14 -18.87
C HIS A 348 -6.23 -1.17 -19.00
N LEU A 349 -6.09 -2.09 -18.05
CA LEU A 349 -6.86 -3.34 -18.03
C LEU A 349 -8.36 -3.11 -17.81
N GLY A 350 -8.77 -1.88 -17.45
CA GLY A 350 -10.14 -1.52 -17.12
C GLY A 350 -11.02 -0.90 -18.23
N GLU A 351 -10.49 -0.32 -19.32
CA GLU A 351 -11.29 0.52 -20.25
C GLU A 351 -12.20 -0.24 -21.24
N GLY A 352 -12.61 -1.46 -20.89
CA GLY A 352 -13.47 -2.32 -21.71
C GLY A 352 -13.33 -3.80 -21.39
N ARG A 353 -12.36 -4.14 -20.52
CA ARG A 353 -12.06 -5.50 -20.07
C ARG A 353 -12.06 -5.64 -18.55
N ARG A 354 -12.73 -4.73 -17.82
CA ARG A 354 -13.17 -5.05 -16.46
C ARG A 354 -13.86 -6.40 -16.52
N PRO A 355 -13.49 -7.39 -15.69
CA PRO A 355 -14.19 -8.66 -15.66
C PRO A 355 -15.62 -8.34 -15.27
N LYS A 356 -16.52 -8.30 -16.25
CA LYS A 356 -17.94 -8.19 -16.00
C LYS A 356 -18.31 -9.47 -15.32
N VAL A 357 -18.51 -9.42 -14.00
CA VAL A 357 -19.08 -10.55 -13.28
C VAL A 357 -20.48 -10.73 -13.85
N PRO A 358 -20.80 -11.85 -14.51
CA PRO A 358 -22.11 -12.05 -15.13
C PRO A 358 -23.22 -11.84 -14.10
N GLY A 359 -24.17 -10.94 -14.37
CA GLY A 359 -25.27 -10.58 -13.46
C GLY A 359 -25.03 -9.33 -12.59
N GLN A 360 -23.88 -8.66 -12.73
CA GLN A 360 -23.56 -7.43 -11.98
C GLN A 360 -23.63 -6.14 -12.81
N ASP A 361 -23.90 -6.22 -14.11
CA ASP A 361 -23.82 -5.08 -15.05
C ASP A 361 -24.76 -3.90 -14.68
N GLU A 362 -25.97 -4.15 -14.17
CA GLU A 362 -26.87 -3.06 -13.74
C GLU A 362 -26.47 -2.44 -12.38
N ILE A 363 -25.83 -3.21 -11.50
CA ILE A 363 -25.47 -2.75 -10.14
C ILE A 363 -24.08 -2.11 -10.12
N GLN A 364 -23.16 -2.54 -10.98
CA GLN A 364 -21.80 -1.98 -11.08
C GLN A 364 -21.75 -0.68 -11.88
N ALA A 365 -22.65 -0.45 -12.84
CA ALA A 365 -22.70 0.80 -13.60
C ALA A 365 -22.93 2.04 -12.73
N THR A 366 -23.42 1.88 -11.50
CA THR A 366 -23.64 2.97 -10.53
C THR A 366 -22.57 3.07 -9.44
N GLN A 367 -21.52 2.25 -9.49
CA GLN A 367 -20.46 2.29 -8.48
C GLN A 367 -19.42 3.35 -8.82
N THR A 368 -19.79 4.60 -8.51
CA THR A 368 -18.92 5.77 -8.60
C THR A 368 -17.80 5.70 -7.57
N LEU A 369 -16.61 6.15 -7.97
CA LEU A 369 -15.46 6.41 -7.10
C LEU A 369 -15.88 7.04 -5.77
N SER A 370 -15.54 6.38 -4.64
CA SER A 370 -15.81 6.94 -3.32
C SER A 370 -14.72 7.94 -2.95
N LEU A 371 -14.83 9.17 -3.43
CA LEU A 371 -13.90 10.28 -3.14
C LEU A 371 -13.69 10.45 -1.62
N CYS A 372 -14.76 10.27 -0.85
CA CYS A 372 -14.69 10.30 0.61
C CYS A 372 -13.74 9.23 1.18
N GLY A 373 -13.78 8.00 0.67
CA GLY A 373 -12.84 6.95 1.07
C GLY A 373 -11.39 7.31 0.78
N THR A 374 -11.13 7.89 -0.40
CA THR A 374 -9.79 8.37 -0.80
C THR A 374 -9.28 9.48 0.12
N ILE A 375 -10.11 10.49 0.41
CA ILE A 375 -9.75 11.58 1.33
C ILE A 375 -9.37 11.03 2.70
N PHE A 376 -10.12 10.05 3.23
CA PHE A 376 -9.81 9.49 4.54
C PHE A 376 -8.51 8.70 4.58
N ILE A 377 -8.10 8.03 3.49
CA ILE A 377 -6.75 7.41 3.40
C ILE A 377 -5.68 8.49 3.57
N MET A 378 -5.82 9.65 2.89
CA MET A 378 -4.89 10.77 3.02
C MET A 378 -4.92 11.38 4.43
N VAL A 379 -6.09 11.47 5.06
CA VAL A 379 -6.23 11.93 6.46
C VAL A 379 -5.54 10.98 7.43
N TYR A 380 -5.62 9.66 7.22
CA TYR A 380 -4.89 8.69 8.05
C TYR A 380 -3.38 8.86 7.91
N CYS A 381 -2.88 9.05 6.69
CA CYS A 381 -1.47 9.34 6.43
C CYS A 381 -1.01 10.63 7.13
N LEU A 382 -1.81 11.70 7.05
CA LEU A 382 -1.53 12.96 7.73
C LEU A 382 -1.54 12.81 9.25
N ALA A 383 -2.50 12.05 9.81
CA ALA A 383 -2.56 11.76 11.23
C ALA A 383 -1.28 11.05 11.69
N ALA A 384 -0.86 10.00 10.97
CA ALA A 384 0.37 9.27 11.25
C ALA A 384 1.60 10.19 11.20
N CYS A 385 1.74 11.01 10.16
CA CYS A 385 2.85 11.94 10.01
C CYS A 385 2.94 12.93 11.19
N LEU A 386 1.83 13.60 11.54
CA LEU A 386 1.81 14.58 12.63
C LEU A 386 2.06 13.94 14.00
N SER A 387 1.62 12.69 14.20
CA SER A 387 1.90 11.95 15.43
C SER A 387 3.37 11.58 15.58
N VAL A 388 4.07 11.27 14.48
CA VAL A 388 5.52 11.06 14.51
C VAL A 388 6.26 12.35 14.88
N TYR A 389 5.85 13.51 14.34
CA TYR A 389 6.41 14.80 14.79
C TYR A 389 6.11 15.08 16.26
N SER A 390 4.88 14.83 16.72
CA SER A 390 4.50 14.98 18.14
C SER A 390 5.36 14.11 19.05
N PHE A 391 5.65 12.87 18.62
CA PHE A 391 6.57 11.96 19.30
C PHE A 391 8.00 12.51 19.33
N ALA A 392 8.53 12.93 18.19
CA ALA A 392 9.88 13.48 18.10
C ALA A 392 10.05 14.73 18.98
N ILE A 393 9.07 15.65 18.97
CA ILE A 393 9.02 16.83 19.84
C ILE A 393 9.05 16.41 21.31
N SER A 394 8.19 15.46 21.70
CA SER A 394 8.12 14.98 23.09
C SER A 394 9.44 14.35 23.56
N MET A 395 10.15 13.68 22.65
CA MET A 395 11.46 13.08 22.92
C MET A 395 12.58 14.12 23.13
N THR A 396 12.45 15.34 22.61
CA THR A 396 13.42 16.42 22.92
C THR A 396 13.44 16.78 24.40
N GLY A 397 12.36 16.52 25.15
CA GLY A 397 12.32 16.74 26.60
C GLY A 397 13.36 15.90 27.37
N VAL A 398 13.76 14.74 26.82
CA VAL A 398 14.74 13.84 27.45
C VAL A 398 16.12 14.49 27.56
N SER A 399 16.53 15.30 26.58
CA SER A 399 17.85 15.95 26.60
C SER A 399 17.91 17.15 27.55
N HIS A 400 16.77 17.80 27.83
CA HIS A 400 16.75 19.07 28.58
C HIS A 400 16.28 18.95 30.03
N MET A 401 15.48 17.94 30.40
CA MET A 401 14.86 17.86 31.74
C MET A 401 15.47 16.77 32.63
N HIS A 402 16.80 16.70 32.67
CA HIS A 402 17.51 15.68 33.44
C HIS A 402 17.34 15.81 34.98
N GLU A 403 16.86 16.96 35.49
CA GLU A 403 16.85 17.24 36.93
C GLU A 403 15.46 17.21 37.62
N SER A 404 14.33 17.36 36.89
CA SER A 404 13.02 17.58 37.54
C SER A 404 11.93 16.55 37.20
N LEU A 405 11.96 15.95 36.02
CA LEU A 405 10.99 14.95 35.58
C LEU A 405 11.72 13.64 35.28
N GLY A 406 11.39 12.57 36.00
CA GLY A 406 11.99 11.27 35.74
C GLY A 406 11.80 10.85 34.29
N THR A 407 12.90 10.46 33.62
CA THR A 407 12.97 10.07 32.20
C THR A 407 11.85 9.12 31.76
N VAL A 408 11.45 8.20 32.65
CA VAL A 408 10.35 7.25 32.44
C VAL A 408 9.03 7.96 32.09
N ARG A 409 8.69 9.07 32.76
CA ARG A 409 7.46 9.83 32.48
C ARG A 409 7.50 10.50 31.11
N ILE A 410 8.67 10.99 30.69
CA ILE A 410 8.85 11.60 29.36
C ILE A 410 8.68 10.53 28.29
N ILE A 411 9.35 9.38 28.45
CA ILE A 411 9.21 8.25 27.53
C ILE A 411 7.75 7.77 27.43
N GLN A 412 7.08 7.60 28.58
CA GLN A 412 5.66 7.21 28.61
C GLN A 412 4.79 8.21 27.84
N ARG A 413 4.97 9.52 28.07
CA ARG A 413 4.25 10.58 27.35
C ARG A 413 4.53 10.53 25.86
N SER A 414 5.79 10.39 25.46
CA SER A 414 6.19 10.23 24.06
C SER A 414 5.48 9.04 23.42
N PHE A 415 5.50 7.86 24.04
CA PHE A 415 4.77 6.70 23.52
C PHE A 415 3.26 6.93 23.41
N SER A 416 2.64 7.62 24.38
CA SER A 416 1.22 8.00 24.26
C SER A 416 0.96 8.93 23.07
N THR A 417 1.92 9.77 22.69
CA THR A 417 1.82 10.62 21.49
C THR A 417 1.98 9.85 20.18
N LEU A 418 2.60 8.66 20.23
CA LEU A 418 2.79 7.78 19.07
C LEU A 418 1.57 6.87 18.82
N LEU A 419 0.74 6.63 19.83
CA LEU A 419 -0.46 5.77 19.70
C LEU A 419 -1.37 6.15 18.51
N PRO A 420 -1.66 7.44 18.23
CA PRO A 420 -2.48 7.80 17.07
C PRO A 420 -1.84 7.40 15.73
N CYS A 421 -0.51 7.36 15.64
CA CYS A 421 0.21 6.83 14.46
C CYS A 421 -0.08 5.34 14.27
N ILE A 422 -0.01 4.56 15.37
CA ILE A 422 -0.30 3.11 15.34
C ILE A 422 -1.75 2.87 14.90
N ILE A 423 -2.69 3.61 15.48
CA ILE A 423 -4.12 3.50 15.13
C ILE A 423 -4.34 3.88 13.65
N ALA A 424 -3.75 4.98 13.18
CA ALA A 424 -3.85 5.40 11.78
C ALA A 424 -3.34 4.33 10.81
N HIS A 425 -2.20 3.68 11.12
CA HIS A 425 -1.68 2.57 10.32
C HIS A 425 -2.57 1.33 10.37
N MET A 426 -3.16 0.97 11.52
CA MET A 426 -4.16 -0.10 11.59
C MET A 426 -5.38 0.20 10.71
N LEU A 427 -5.81 1.45 10.66
CA LEU A 427 -6.88 1.89 9.76
C LEU A 427 -6.45 1.81 8.28
N LEU A 428 -5.19 2.16 7.96
CA LEU A 428 -4.65 1.99 6.60
C LEU A 428 -4.59 0.51 6.19
N VAL A 429 -4.15 -0.40 7.07
CA VAL A 429 -4.19 -1.86 6.84
C VAL A 429 -5.63 -2.35 6.63
N MET A 430 -6.56 -1.88 7.45
CA MET A 430 -7.97 -2.23 7.27
C MET A 430 -8.54 -1.71 5.94
N ASN A 431 -8.13 -0.53 5.47
CA ASN A 431 -8.58 0.00 4.18
C ASN A 431 -7.90 -0.69 2.98
N SER A 432 -6.73 -1.30 3.16
CA SER A 432 -6.10 -2.09 2.10
C SER A 432 -6.90 -3.37 1.81
N SER A 433 -7.56 -3.95 2.82
CA SER A 433 -8.40 -5.15 2.67
C SER A 433 -9.88 -4.83 2.38
N LEU A 434 -10.39 -3.70 2.90
CA LEU A 434 -11.77 -3.27 2.67
C LEU A 434 -11.88 -2.33 1.46
N LEU A 435 -12.19 -2.90 0.30
CA LEU A 435 -12.49 -2.12 -0.91
C LEU A 435 -13.66 -1.16 -0.71
N ARG A 436 -14.65 -1.59 0.10
CA ARG A 436 -15.91 -0.88 0.29
C ARG A 436 -16.19 -0.72 1.78
N THR A 437 -16.80 0.42 2.11
CA THR A 437 -17.33 0.64 3.46
C THR A 437 -18.39 -0.42 3.75
N PRO A 438 -18.28 -1.15 4.89
CA PRO A 438 -19.28 -2.14 5.26
C PRO A 438 -20.64 -1.46 5.40
N LYS A 439 -21.70 -2.10 4.88
CA LYS A 439 -23.09 -1.62 4.98
C LYS A 439 -23.82 -2.20 6.19
N LEU A 440 -23.35 -3.33 6.70
CA LEU A 440 -23.98 -4.01 7.83
C LEU A 440 -23.63 -3.31 9.14
N ALA A 441 -24.63 -3.08 9.99
CA ALA A 441 -24.41 -2.73 11.38
C ALA A 441 -23.89 -3.97 12.14
N PRO A 442 -22.98 -3.82 13.13
CA PRO A 442 -22.44 -2.56 13.67
C PRO A 442 -21.20 -2.04 12.92
N PHE A 443 -20.67 -2.79 11.96
CA PHE A 443 -19.41 -2.46 11.27
C PHE A 443 -19.44 -1.12 10.54
N HIS A 444 -20.58 -0.76 9.94
CA HIS A 444 -20.75 0.55 9.32
C HIS A 444 -20.51 1.70 10.31
N GLN A 445 -21.14 1.62 11.49
CA GLN A 445 -21.04 2.65 12.52
C GLN A 445 -19.61 2.74 13.07
N LEU A 446 -18.98 1.59 13.32
CA LEU A 446 -17.58 1.53 13.76
C LEU A 446 -16.65 2.17 12.72
N TYR A 447 -16.85 1.89 11.44
CA TYR A 447 -16.04 2.47 10.36
C TYR A 447 -16.26 3.99 10.20
N ILE A 448 -17.47 4.50 10.46
CA ILE A 448 -17.70 5.95 10.50
C ILE A 448 -17.08 6.57 11.75
N ALA A 449 -17.12 5.90 12.90
CA ALA A 449 -16.49 6.37 14.14
C ALA A 449 -14.96 6.50 14.00
N THR A 450 -14.31 5.56 13.32
CA THR A 450 -12.85 5.62 13.09
C THR A 450 -12.43 6.80 12.21
N ARG A 451 -13.29 7.25 11.30
CA ARG A 451 -13.08 8.48 10.50
C ARG A 451 -13.08 9.73 11.37
N TRP A 452 -14.03 9.86 12.28
CA TRP A 452 -14.06 10.96 13.25
C TRP A 452 -12.88 10.92 14.20
N LEU A 453 -12.51 9.72 14.67
CA LEU A 453 -11.31 9.51 15.46
C LEU A 453 -10.07 10.02 14.72
N ALA A 454 -9.91 9.73 13.44
CA ALA A 454 -8.78 10.22 12.65
C ALA A 454 -8.71 11.75 12.55
N ILE A 455 -9.85 12.42 12.38
CA ILE A 455 -9.90 13.88 12.40
C ILE A 455 -9.44 14.41 13.77
N ALA A 456 -9.90 13.82 14.86
CA ALA A 456 -9.46 14.17 16.21
C ALA A 456 -7.95 13.92 16.41
N MET A 457 -7.41 12.84 15.85
CA MET A 457 -5.97 12.54 15.88
C MET A 457 -5.13 13.60 15.13
N VAL A 458 -5.60 14.06 13.96
CA VAL A 458 -4.97 15.16 13.20
C VAL A 458 -4.99 16.45 14.00
N ILE A 459 -6.14 16.84 14.56
CA ILE A 459 -6.29 18.07 15.35
C ILE A 459 -5.37 18.03 16.57
N ASN A 460 -5.38 16.92 17.33
CA ASN A 460 -4.58 16.78 18.54
C ASN A 460 -3.07 16.78 18.24
N SER A 461 -2.62 16.01 17.26
CA SER A 461 -1.20 15.93 16.90
C SER A 461 -0.72 17.22 16.22
N GLY A 462 -1.54 17.79 15.33
CA GLY A 462 -1.26 19.07 14.68
C GLY A 462 -1.20 20.23 15.67
N GLY A 463 -2.10 20.26 16.64
CA GLY A 463 -2.09 21.26 17.72
C GLY A 463 -0.78 21.28 18.50
N ARG A 464 -0.21 20.10 18.82
CA ARG A 464 1.08 19.98 19.51
C ARG A 464 2.27 20.44 18.66
N VAL A 465 2.24 20.13 17.35
CA VAL A 465 3.25 20.62 16.42
C VAL A 465 3.20 22.15 16.32
N VAL A 466 2.00 22.73 16.22
CA VAL A 466 1.80 24.18 16.19
C VAL A 466 2.24 24.82 17.50
N GLU A 467 1.89 24.24 18.65
CA GLU A 467 2.32 24.71 19.98
C GLU A 467 3.84 24.77 20.09
N ALA A 468 4.56 23.72 19.68
CA ALA A 468 6.02 23.72 19.67
C ALA A 468 6.61 24.81 18.76
N ILE A 469 5.99 25.07 17.60
CA ILE A 469 6.40 26.16 16.69
C ILE A 469 6.13 27.54 17.31
N VAL A 470 5.02 27.72 18.03
CA VAL A 470 4.65 28.99 18.67
C VAL A 470 5.54 29.27 19.88
N GLU A 471 5.82 28.26 20.72
CA GLU A 471 6.67 28.36 21.90
C GLU A 471 8.05 28.92 21.56
N VAL A 472 8.59 28.46 20.44
CA VAL A 472 9.86 28.93 19.88
C VAL A 472 9.83 30.42 19.51
N ASN A 473 8.77 30.89 18.87
CA ASN A 473 8.72 32.25 18.33
C ASN A 473 8.28 33.29 19.36
N ASN A 474 7.49 32.90 20.36
CA ASN A 474 6.99 33.79 21.38
C ASN A 474 6.68 33.04 22.68
N PRO A 475 7.62 32.99 23.64
CA PRO A 475 7.41 32.27 24.90
C PRO A 475 6.24 32.82 25.72
N PHE A 476 5.85 34.09 25.51
CA PHE A 476 4.71 34.72 26.18
C PHE A 476 3.34 34.27 25.61
N VAL A 477 3.24 34.05 24.29
CA VAL A 477 1.97 33.60 23.66
C VAL A 477 1.69 32.13 23.97
N SER A 478 2.74 31.32 24.16
CA SER A 478 2.61 29.90 24.49
C SER A 478 1.73 29.68 25.73
N TYR A 479 1.93 30.46 26.79
CA TYR A 479 1.15 30.36 28.03
C TYR A 479 -0.37 30.50 27.84
N THR A 480 -0.83 31.34 26.91
CA THR A 480 -2.28 31.56 26.69
C THR A 480 -2.88 30.44 25.84
N LEU A 481 -2.13 29.95 24.84
CA LEU A 481 -2.56 28.91 23.91
C LEU A 481 -2.59 27.52 24.60
N VAL A 482 -1.55 27.21 25.39
CA VAL A 482 -1.46 26.01 26.24
C VAL A 482 -2.67 25.90 27.16
N ASN A 483 -3.05 26.99 27.84
CA ASN A 483 -4.20 27.00 28.74
C ASN A 483 -5.54 26.78 28.02
N SER A 484 -5.65 27.24 26.76
CA SER A 484 -6.86 27.07 25.95
C SER A 484 -7.00 25.62 25.44
N VAL A 485 -5.89 25.00 25.02
CA VAL A 485 -5.85 23.62 24.54
C VAL A 485 -6.00 22.62 25.69
N LEU A 486 -5.35 22.86 26.83
CA LEU A 486 -5.54 22.06 28.04
C LEU A 486 -6.98 22.14 28.55
N GLY A 487 -7.62 23.32 28.48
CA GLY A 487 -9.05 23.48 28.78
C GLY A 487 -9.94 22.61 27.87
N LEU A 488 -9.61 22.51 26.59
CA LEU A 488 -10.33 21.66 25.64
C LEU A 488 -10.05 20.16 25.85
N GLN A 489 -8.80 19.79 26.16
CA GLN A 489 -8.43 18.40 26.47
C GLN A 489 -9.11 17.93 27.76
N CYS A 490 -9.11 18.73 28.83
CA CYS A 490 -9.85 18.42 30.06
C CYS A 490 -11.37 18.35 29.86
N ALA A 491 -11.92 19.00 28.84
CA ALA A 491 -13.34 18.90 28.50
C ALA A 491 -13.66 17.64 27.67
N LEU A 492 -12.66 17.03 27.02
CA LEU A 492 -12.81 15.86 26.16
C LEU A 492 -12.40 14.53 26.82
N SER A 493 -11.59 14.57 27.88
CA SER A 493 -11.26 13.45 28.77
C SER A 493 -12.20 13.38 29.96
#